data_AF-G7YNL7-F1
#
_entry.id   AF-G7YNL7-F1
#
_cell.length_a   1.000
_cell.length_b   1.000
_cell.length_c   1.000
_cell.angle_alpha   90.00
_cell.angle_beta   90.00
_cell.angle_gamma   90.00
#
_symmetry.space_group_name_H-M   'P 1'
#
loop_
_entity.id
_entity.type
_entity.pdbx_description
1 polymer ?
#
loop_
_entity_poly.entity_id
_entity_poly.type
_entity_poly.pdbx_seq_one_letter_code
_entity_poly.pdbx_strand_id
1 'polypeptide(L)'
;MQIPKVKLEAIEDPIFIKRQIIPFGLRKPVRQAINSMCEKGILTPVESSNWATSIVTPLKADGITPIICGDYRLTLNARLLQRTCITEEPEDVLYLLPGSSMFL
;
A
#
# COMPACT_ATOMS: atom_id res chain seq x y z
N MET A 1 4.79 -13.14 -12.03
CA MET A 1 3.63 -13.58 -11.22
C MET A 1 2.42 -12.79 -11.66
N GLN A 2 1.31 -13.45 -12.00
CA GLN A 2 0.07 -12.77 -12.34
C GLN A 2 -0.75 -12.64 -11.05
N ILE A 3 -0.86 -11.42 -10.51
CA ILE A 3 -1.65 -11.17 -9.30
C ILE A 3 -3.13 -11.28 -9.70
N PRO A 4 -3.94 -12.12 -9.02
CA PRO A 4 -5.35 -12.23 -9.35
C PRO A 4 -6.05 -10.89 -9.11
N LYS A 5 -6.90 -10.48 -10.07
CA LYS A 5 -7.70 -9.27 -9.92
C LYS A 5 -8.76 -9.49 -8.86
N VAL A 6 -8.80 -8.61 -7.86
CA VAL A 6 -9.83 -8.60 -6.82
C VAL A 6 -10.87 -7.53 -7.15
N LYS A 7 -12.14 -7.87 -6.95
CA LYS A 7 -13.24 -6.89 -6.98
C LYS A 7 -13.53 -6.42 -5.56
N LEU A 8 -13.49 -5.12 -5.36
CA LEU A 8 -13.82 -4.48 -4.09
C LEU A 8 -15.15 -3.74 -4.25
N GLU A 9 -16.05 -3.90 -3.28
CA GLU A 9 -17.33 -3.21 -3.26
C GLU A 9 -17.16 -1.89 -2.52
N ALA A 10 -17.49 -0.77 -3.18
CA ALA A 10 -17.54 0.54 -2.56
C ALA A 10 -18.98 0.85 -2.12
N ILE A 11 -19.14 1.39 -0.91
CA ILE A 11 -20.43 1.79 -0.35
C ILE A 11 -20.80 3.24 -0.71
N GLU A 12 -19.82 4.03 -1.14
CA GLU A 12 -19.94 5.47 -1.39
C GLU A 12 -19.10 5.90 -2.60
N ASP A 13 -19.28 7.15 -3.03
CA ASP A 13 -18.60 7.72 -4.19
C ASP A 13 -17.06 7.78 -4.04
N PRO A 14 -16.32 7.73 -5.17
CA PRO A 14 -14.87 7.89 -5.20
C PRO A 14 -14.37 9.17 -4.53
N ILE A 15 -13.24 9.07 -3.82
CA ILE A 15 -12.54 10.24 -3.27
C ILE A 15 -11.28 10.53 -4.09
N PHE A 16 -11.13 11.80 -4.46
CA PHE A 16 -9.91 12.34 -5.07
C PHE A 16 -9.20 13.28 -4.09
N ILE A 17 -8.11 12.83 -3.48
CA ILE A 17 -7.28 13.66 -2.59
C ILE A 17 -6.12 14.28 -3.38
N LYS A 18 -5.86 15.57 -3.14
CA LYS A 18 -4.71 16.29 -3.70
C LYS A 18 -3.38 15.71 -3.20
N ARG A 19 -2.37 15.70 -4.08
CA ARG A 19 -1.02 15.25 -3.72
C ARG A 19 -0.45 16.01 -2.52
N GLN A 20 0.24 15.30 -1.63
CA GLN A 20 1.01 15.89 -0.54
C GLN A 20 2.32 16.49 -1.07
N ILE A 21 2.84 17.50 -0.37
CA ILE A 21 4.14 18.11 -0.69
C ILE A 21 5.25 17.14 -0.31
N ILE A 22 6.08 16.77 -1.29
CA ILE A 22 7.28 15.97 -1.07
C ILE A 22 8.47 16.91 -0.81
N PRO A 23 9.21 16.74 0.30
CA PRO A 23 10.43 17.49 0.60
C PRO A 23 11.40 17.46 -0.57
N PHE A 24 12.08 18.58 -0.83
CA PHE A 24 12.91 18.75 -2.03
C PHE A 24 13.93 17.63 -2.23
N GLY A 25 14.64 17.24 -1.16
CA GLY A 25 15.63 16.15 -1.20
C GLY A 25 15.06 14.78 -1.55
N LEU A 26 13.77 14.53 -1.28
CA LEU A 26 13.12 13.25 -1.55
C LEU A 26 12.48 13.17 -2.94
N ARG A 27 12.34 14.29 -3.67
CA ARG A 27 11.65 14.31 -4.97
C ARG A 27 12.29 13.38 -6.00
N LYS A 28 13.62 13.40 -6.12
CA LYS A 28 14.36 12.55 -7.07
C LYS A 28 14.31 11.08 -6.67
N PRO A 29 14.63 10.69 -5.42
CA PRO A 29 14.46 9.32 -4.94
C PRO A 29 13.03 8.77 -5.14
N VAL A 30 12.01 9.55 -4.79
CA VAL A 30 10.60 9.13 -4.94
C VAL A 30 10.25 8.91 -6.41
N ARG A 31 10.66 9.82 -7.30
CA ARG A 31 10.43 9.66 -8.75
C ARG A 31 11.10 8.41 -9.29
N GLN A 32 12.34 8.13 -8.89
CA GLN A 32 13.06 6.92 -9.30
C GLN A 32 12.36 5.65 -8.81
N ALA A 33 11.86 5.64 -7.57
CA ALA A 33 11.09 4.51 -7.04
C ALA A 33 9.80 4.26 -7.83
N ILE A 34 9.03 5.31 -8.13
CA ILE A 34 7.80 5.19 -8.93
C ILE A 34 8.12 4.69 -10.35
N ASN A 35 9.12 5.27 -11.02
CA ASN A 35 9.53 4.83 -12.36
C ASN A 35 9.96 3.36 -12.37
N SER A 36 10.75 2.92 -11.39
CA SER A 36 11.15 1.51 -11.27
C SER A 36 9.94 0.59 -11.05
N MET A 37 8.93 1.02 -10.29
CA MET A 37 7.68 0.26 -10.14
C MET A 37 6.90 0.18 -11.45
N CYS A 38 6.88 1.24 -12.25
CA CYS A 38 6.28 1.22 -13.59
C CYS A 38 7.04 0.27 -14.54
N GLU A 39 8.37 0.34 -14.56
CA GLU A 39 9.23 -0.55 -15.36
C GLU A 39 9.03 -2.02 -15.00
N LYS A 40 8.83 -2.32 -13.70
CA LYS A 40 8.54 -3.66 -13.19
C LYS A 40 7.09 -4.10 -13.43
N GLY A 41 6.23 -3.25 -13.99
CA GLY A 41 4.81 -3.52 -14.21
C GLY A 41 3.98 -3.59 -12.93
N ILE A 42 4.47 -3.05 -11.82
CA ILE A 42 3.75 -2.98 -10.53
C ILE A 42 2.73 -1.84 -10.58
N LEU A 43 3.14 -0.70 -11.13
CA LEU A 43 2.28 0.46 -11.37
C LEU A 43 2.06 0.64 -12.87
N THR A 44 0.87 1.09 -13.25
CA THR A 44 0.56 1.47 -14.63
C THR A 44 0.12 2.93 -14.63
N PRO A 45 0.72 3.79 -15.47
CA PRO A 45 0.26 5.17 -15.59
C PRO A 45 -1.16 5.20 -16.16
N VAL A 46 -1.98 6.10 -15.63
CA VAL A 46 -3.35 6.35 -16.11
C VAL A 46 -3.49 7.83 -16.43
N GLU A 47 -4.23 8.16 -17.48
CA GLU A 47 -4.45 9.56 -17.89
C GLU A 47 -5.38 10.30 -16.92
N SER A 48 -6.38 9.59 -16.40
CA SER A 48 -7.36 10.13 -15.45
C SER A 48 -7.89 9.04 -14.52
N SER A 49 -8.40 9.46 -13.36
CA SER A 49 -9.02 8.59 -12.37
C SER A 49 -9.94 9.41 -11.47
N ASN A 50 -11.11 8.86 -11.14
CA ASN A 50 -12.00 9.43 -10.12
C ASN A 50 -11.48 9.20 -8.69
N TRP A 51 -10.58 8.22 -8.53
CA TRP A 51 -9.89 7.92 -7.28
C TRP A 51 -8.48 8.52 -7.28
N ALA A 52 -8.12 9.19 -6.19
CA ALA A 52 -6.72 9.57 -5.96
C ALA A 52 -6.39 9.55 -4.47
N THR A 53 -5.26 8.93 -4.17
CA THR A 53 -4.71 8.82 -2.82
C THR A 53 -3.36 9.51 -2.77
N SER A 54 -3.11 10.32 -1.73
CA SER A 54 -1.81 10.93 -1.52
C SER A 54 -0.74 9.89 -1.18
N ILE A 55 0.47 10.09 -1.73
CA ILE A 55 1.62 9.24 -1.43
C ILE A 55 2.27 9.69 -0.11
N VAL A 56 2.56 8.72 0.75
CA VAL A 56 3.40 8.82 1.94
C VAL A 56 4.75 8.16 1.64
N THR A 57 5.83 8.76 2.12
CA THR A 57 7.20 8.32 1.79
C THR A 57 8.04 8.05 3.05
N PRO A 58 7.72 7.02 3.85
CA PRO A 58 8.59 6.63 4.95
C PRO A 58 9.91 6.10 4.41
N LEU A 59 10.97 6.19 5.20
CA LEU A 59 12.28 5.66 4.84
C LEU A 59 12.36 4.18 5.22
N LYS A 60 13.05 3.39 4.41
CA LYS A 60 13.46 2.04 4.79
C LYS A 60 14.43 2.09 5.99
N ALA A 61 14.73 0.91 6.54
CA ALA A 61 15.70 0.77 7.62
C ALA A 61 17.10 1.32 7.27
N ASP A 62 17.43 1.42 5.98
CA ASP A 62 18.67 2.05 5.49
C ASP A 62 18.71 3.58 5.69
N GLY A 63 17.59 4.21 6.04
CA GLY A 63 17.47 5.66 6.24
C GLY A 63 17.58 6.51 4.97
N ILE A 64 17.66 5.89 3.79
CA ILE A 64 17.95 6.59 2.53
C ILE A 64 16.84 6.33 1.51
N THR A 65 16.35 5.10 1.42
CA THR A 65 15.41 4.69 0.37
C THR A 65 13.98 5.01 0.79
N PRO A 66 13.24 5.88 0.08
CA PRO A 66 11.83 6.09 0.35
C PRO A 66 11.01 4.88 -0.11
N ILE A 67 10.10 4.44 0.74
CA ILE A 67 9.03 3.50 0.39
C ILE A 67 7.87 4.31 -0.18
N ILE A 68 7.25 3.85 -1.27
CA ILE A 68 6.05 4.48 -1.81
C ILE A 68 4.82 3.80 -1.18
N CYS A 69 4.09 4.54 -0.35
CA CYS A 69 2.86 4.08 0.28
C CYS A 69 1.69 4.98 -0.10
N GLY A 70 0.50 4.42 -0.34
CA GLY A 70 -0.73 5.21 -0.46
C GLY A 70 -1.41 5.34 0.90
N ASP A 71 -1.86 6.55 1.27
CA ASP A 71 -2.74 6.75 2.44
C ASP A 71 -4.18 6.29 2.15
N TYR A 72 -4.38 4.98 2.12
CA TYR A 72 -5.68 4.38 1.83
C TYR A 72 -6.69 4.57 2.96
N ARG A 73 -6.25 4.94 4.17
CA ARG A 73 -7.13 5.16 5.32
C ARG A 73 -8.15 6.26 5.05
N LEU A 74 -7.70 7.36 4.45
CA LEU A 74 -8.55 8.52 4.15
C LEU A 74 -9.31 8.42 2.82
N THR A 75 -9.05 7.38 2.03
CA THR A 75 -9.58 7.23 0.68
C THR A 75 -10.31 5.90 0.52
N LEU A 76 -9.61 4.90 0.00
CA LEU A 76 -10.16 3.61 -0.35
C LEU A 76 -10.85 2.95 0.88
N ASN A 77 -10.15 2.81 2.00
CA ASN A 77 -10.65 2.07 3.16
C ASN A 77 -11.86 2.71 3.83
N ALA A 78 -12.04 4.03 3.67
CA ALA A 78 -13.20 4.75 4.19
C ALA A 78 -14.47 4.55 3.34
N ARG A 79 -14.31 4.05 2.10
CA ARG A 79 -15.37 3.90 1.11
C ARG A 79 -15.64 2.45 0.74
N LEU A 80 -14.81 1.51 1.19
CA LEU A 80 -15.00 0.09 0.94
C LEU A 80 -16.00 -0.53 1.92
N LEU A 81 -16.82 -1.44 1.42
CA LEU A 81 -17.58 -2.36 2.25
C LEU A 81 -16.60 -3.23 3.02
N GLN A 82 -16.56 -3.07 4.34
CA GLN A 82 -15.71 -3.89 5.19
C GLN A 82 -16.27 -5.32 5.23
N ARG A 83 -15.48 -6.27 4.74
CA ARG A 83 -15.74 -7.69 4.91
C ARG A 83 -14.82 -8.24 5.97
N THR A 84 -15.39 -8.81 7.01
CA THR A 84 -14.64 -9.61 7.97
C THR A 84 -14.50 -11.02 7.42
N CYS A 85 -13.31 -11.58 7.58
CA CYS A 85 -13.09 -13.02 7.43
C CYS A 85 -12.80 -13.59 8.81
N ILE A 86 -13.16 -14.85 9.01
CA ILE A 86 -12.72 -15.60 10.18
C ILE A 86 -11.21 -15.78 10.01
N THR A 87 -10.44 -15.18 10.90
CA THR A 87 -9.02 -15.43 11.06
C THR A 87 -8.84 -16.37 12.25
N GLU A 88 -7.80 -17.19 12.22
CA GLU A 88 -7.42 -17.96 13.41
C GLU A 88 -7.06 -17.00 14.54
N GLU A 89 -7.42 -17.37 15.78
CA GLU A 89 -7.01 -16.57 16.93
C GLU A 89 -5.48 -16.61 17.05
N PRO A 90 -4.84 -15.48 17.41
CA PRO A 90 -3.39 -15.42 17.45
C PRO A 90 -2.79 -16.48 18.39
N GLU A 91 -3.51 -16.84 19.46
CA GLU A 91 -3.12 -17.92 20.38
C GLU A 91 -3.03 -19.27 19.66
N ASP A 92 -4.00 -19.61 18.81
CA ASP A 92 -4.02 -20.86 18.05
C ASP A 92 -2.78 -20.97 17.13
N VAL A 93 -2.41 -19.86 16.49
CA VAL A 93 -1.19 -19.78 15.68
C VAL A 93 0.07 -19.92 16.56
N LEU A 94 0.10 -19.27 17.73
CA LEU A 94 1.24 -19.32 18.65
C LEU A 94 1.46 -20.70 19.26
N TYR A 95 0.38 -21.45 19.52
CA TYR A 95 0.46 -22.83 20.04
C TYR A 95 1.16 -23.80 19.08
N LEU A 96 1.31 -23.46 17.80
CA LEU A 96 2.04 -24.25 16.80
C LEU A 96 3.56 -24.01 16.83
N LEU A 97 4.01 -22.96 17.51
CA LEU A 97 5.42 -22.55 17.54
C LEU A 97 6.33 -23.15 18.65
N PRO A 98 5.86 -23.93 19.66
CA PRO A 98 6.74 -24.51 20.67
C PRO A 98 7.88 -25.34 20.07
N GLY A 99 9.11 -25.10 20.52
CA GLY A 99 10.32 -25.78 20.03
C GLY A 99 11.01 -25.08 18.84
N SER A 100 10.43 -24.01 18.30
CA SER A 100 11.08 -23.18 17.28
C SER A 100 12.11 -22.25 17.93
N SER A 101 13.36 -22.32 17.48
CA SER A 101 14.47 -21.51 18.01
C SER A 101 14.84 -20.32 17.12
N MET A 102 14.28 -20.24 15.92
CA MET A 102 14.56 -19.19 14.93
C MET A 102 13.29 -18.83 14.19
N PHE A 103 12.95 -17.55 14.18
CA PHE A 103 11.89 -16.97 13.38
C PHE A 103 12.56 -16.10 12.32
N LEU A 104 12.43 -16.48 11.04
CA LEU A 104 13.02 -15.78 9.89
C LEU A 104 12.05 -14.74 9.33
#